data_AF-A0AAV7Q3B0-F1
#
_entry.id   AF-A0AAV7Q3B0-F1
#
_cell.length_a   1.000
_cell.length_b   1.000
_cell.length_c   1.000
_cell.angle_alpha   90.00
_cell.angle_beta   90.00
_cell.angle_gamma   90.00
#
_symmetry.space_group_name_H-M   'P 1'
#
loop_
_entity.id
_entity.type
_entity.pdbx_description
1 polymer ?
#
loop_
_entity_poly.entity_id
_entity_poly.type
_entity_poly.pdbx_seq_one_letter_code
_entity_poly.pdbx_strand_id
1 'polypeptide(L)'
;MKLEELHKEDAPRRPVRRIDGNQLSELANLPELKKLILINTGVSSVCFSDIGFGSKSVMFSSLKQLSVDNNNISHWSFINELDKVKSLHSLSCQNNPVLEAETNLETARQFIIAKIGGLKFLNKTEILPEERKGAELDYRKTFGTAWLKAGGNKDPVLRKYENERC
;
A
#
# COMPACT_ATOMS: atom_id res chain seq x y z
N MET A 1 10.87 -21.32 51.56
CA MET A 1 10.08 -21.70 50.35
C MET A 1 9.80 -20.39 49.61
N LYS A 2 10.57 -20.01 48.56
CA LYS A 2 10.46 -20.42 47.13
C LYS A 2 9.07 -20.04 46.57
N LEU A 3 8.86 -19.27 45.50
CA LEU A 3 9.64 -18.69 44.37
C LEU A 3 9.06 -17.28 44.08
N GLU A 4 9.84 -16.24 43.77
CA GLU A 4 10.25 -15.82 42.40
C GLU A 4 9.12 -15.84 41.35
N GLU A 5 8.56 -14.67 41.04
CA GLU A 5 7.88 -14.42 39.76
C GLU A 5 8.60 -13.31 38.99
N LEU A 6 8.91 -13.68 37.75
CA LEU A 6 9.90 -13.11 36.86
C LEU A 6 9.57 -11.70 36.37
N HIS A 7 10.62 -10.89 36.34
CA HIS A 7 10.78 -9.79 35.40
C HIS A 7 10.41 -10.25 33.99
N LYS A 8 9.37 -9.64 33.38
CA LYS A 8 9.27 -9.61 31.92
C LYS A 8 10.22 -8.52 31.45
N GLU A 9 11.40 -8.96 31.02
CA GLU A 9 12.38 -8.15 30.33
C GLU A 9 11.72 -7.54 29.06
N ASP A 10 11.45 -6.23 29.11
CA ASP A 10 11.29 -5.42 27.91
C ASP A 10 12.62 -5.44 27.15
N ALA A 11 12.75 -6.41 26.24
CA ALA A 11 13.86 -6.48 25.32
C ALA A 11 13.99 -5.11 24.61
N PRO A 12 15.19 -4.52 24.53
CA PRO A 12 15.37 -3.25 23.84
C PRO A 12 14.94 -3.46 22.39
N ARG A 13 13.83 -2.82 21.99
CA ARG A 13 13.39 -2.76 20.60
C ARG A 13 14.59 -2.27 19.82
N ARG A 14 15.18 -3.16 19.01
CA ARG A 14 16.30 -2.79 18.13
C ARG A 14 15.89 -1.52 17.40
N PRO A 15 16.72 -0.47 17.37
CA PRO A 15 16.40 0.71 16.58
C PRO A 15 16.19 0.25 15.15
N VAL A 16 14.94 0.21 14.73
CA VAL A 16 14.55 -0.16 13.38
C VAL A 16 15.08 0.96 12.50
N ARG A 17 16.08 0.66 11.68
CA ARG A 17 16.60 1.61 10.71
C ARG A 17 15.42 2.01 9.83
N ARG A 18 14.96 3.27 9.96
CA ARG A 18 13.95 3.82 9.06
C ARG A 18 14.48 3.67 7.65
N ILE A 19 13.69 3.03 6.79
CA ILE A 19 14.00 2.99 5.37
C ILE A 19 13.54 4.33 4.83
N ASP A 20 14.47 5.27 4.72
CA ASP A 20 14.21 6.57 4.10
C ASP A 20 14.00 6.41 2.58
N GLY A 21 13.38 7.41 1.95
CA GLY A 21 13.05 7.38 0.51
C GLY A 21 14.23 7.02 -0.39
N ASN A 22 15.44 7.49 -0.04
CA ASN A 22 16.66 7.21 -0.80
C ASN A 22 17.02 5.71 -0.83
N GLN A 23 16.80 4.98 0.27
CA GLN A 23 17.10 3.54 0.35
C GLN A 23 16.08 2.71 -0.44
N LEU A 24 14.82 3.16 -0.49
CA LEU A 24 13.79 2.55 -1.34
C LEU A 24 14.09 2.77 -2.82
N SER A 25 14.62 3.94 -3.21
CA SER A 25 15.00 4.22 -4.60
C SER A 25 16.16 3.36 -5.09
N GLU A 26 17.12 3.00 -4.23
CA GLU A 26 18.20 2.08 -4.61
C GLU A 26 17.66 0.66 -4.88
N LEU A 27 16.77 0.18 -4.02
CA LEU A 27 16.10 -1.12 -4.21
C LEU A 27 15.18 -1.14 -5.43
N ALA A 28 14.56 0.01 -5.74
CA ALA A 28 13.67 0.17 -6.88
C ALA A 28 14.34 -0.08 -8.23
N ASN A 29 15.65 0.19 -8.32
CA ASN A 29 16.42 0.06 -9.56
C ASN A 29 16.97 -1.37 -9.78
N LEU A 30 16.72 -2.30 -8.85
CA LEU A 30 17.20 -3.68 -8.97
C LEU A 30 16.34 -4.45 -9.99
N PRO A 31 16.90 -4.86 -11.16
CA PRO A 31 16.11 -5.42 -12.26
C PRO A 31 15.53 -6.81 -11.95
N GLU A 32 16.11 -7.55 -11.00
CA GLU A 32 15.68 -8.90 -10.63
C GLU A 32 14.95 -8.98 -9.28
N LEU A 33 14.70 -7.84 -8.61
CA LEU A 33 14.05 -7.82 -7.30
C LEU A 33 12.57 -8.19 -7.44
N LYS A 34 12.24 -9.47 -7.16
CA LYS A 34 10.88 -10.02 -7.28
C LYS A 34 10.09 -9.97 -5.98
N LYS A 35 10.76 -9.95 -4.83
CA LYS A 35 10.12 -9.99 -3.52
C LYS A 35 10.81 -9.01 -2.58
N LEU A 36 10.02 -8.19 -1.91
CA LEU A 36 10.48 -7.24 -0.91
C LEU A 36 9.66 -7.41 0.37
N ILE A 37 10.36 -7.60 1.50
CA ILE A 37 9.76 -7.82 2.81
C ILE A 37 10.19 -6.68 3.72
N LEU A 38 9.23 -5.85 4.11
CA LEU A 38 9.39 -4.65 4.93
C LEU A 38 8.55 -4.75 6.22
N ILE A 39 8.52 -5.92 6.85
CA ILE A 39 7.71 -6.15 8.05
C ILE A 39 8.35 -5.45 9.25
N ASN A 40 7.56 -4.70 10.02
CA ASN A 40 8.03 -3.98 11.21
C ASN A 40 9.26 -3.08 10.91
N THR A 41 9.19 -2.37 9.79
CA THR A 41 10.24 -1.43 9.35
C THR A 41 9.91 0.04 9.63
N GLY A 42 8.67 0.32 10.07
CA GLY A 42 8.20 1.67 10.36
C GLY A 42 7.87 2.49 9.12
N VAL A 43 7.68 1.83 7.97
CA VAL A 43 7.26 2.49 6.73
C VAL A 43 5.87 3.11 6.92
N SER A 44 5.69 4.34 6.44
CA SER A 44 4.42 5.07 6.53
C SER A 44 3.94 5.63 5.19
N SER A 45 4.87 5.88 4.26
CA SER A 45 4.61 6.50 2.97
C SER A 45 5.55 5.93 1.90
N VAL A 46 5.07 5.91 0.66
CA VAL A 46 5.85 5.63 -0.55
C VAL A 46 5.38 6.63 -1.62
N CYS A 47 6.29 7.12 -2.45
CA CYS A 47 5.98 8.10 -3.50
C CYS A 47 6.84 7.76 -4.72
N PHE A 48 6.20 7.50 -5.87
CA PHE A 48 6.86 7.25 -7.14
C PHE A 48 6.77 8.51 -8.00
N SER A 49 7.85 9.31 -7.97
CA SER A 49 7.94 10.62 -8.63
C SER A 49 8.33 10.56 -10.10
N ASP A 50 8.65 9.38 -10.64
CA ASP A 50 9.05 9.21 -12.04
C ASP A 50 7.87 9.35 -13.02
N ILE A 51 6.63 9.32 -12.52
CA ILE A 51 5.43 9.30 -13.35
C ILE A 51 4.24 10.03 -12.72
N GLY A 52 3.37 10.57 -13.58
CA GLY A 52 2.07 11.14 -13.18
C GLY A 52 0.98 10.08 -12.95
N PHE A 53 -0.16 10.53 -12.44
CA PHE A 53 -1.34 9.69 -12.18
C PHE A 53 -1.79 8.85 -13.39
N GLY A 54 -2.13 7.59 -13.13
CA GLY A 54 -2.64 6.64 -14.14
C GLY A 54 -1.56 6.04 -15.05
N SER A 55 -0.31 6.44 -14.88
CA SER A 55 0.84 5.79 -15.51
C SER A 55 1.43 4.74 -14.55
N LYS A 56 2.26 3.85 -15.09
CA LYS A 56 2.95 2.84 -14.29
C LYS A 56 4.46 3.13 -14.26
N SER A 57 5.04 3.09 -13.07
CA SER A 57 6.42 3.47 -12.79
C SER A 57 7.41 2.52 -13.47
N VAL A 58 8.62 3.03 -13.73
CA VAL A 58 9.77 2.17 -14.09
C VAL A 58 10.44 1.57 -12.84
N MET A 59 10.23 2.17 -11.67
CA MET A 59 10.70 1.66 -10.40
C MET A 59 10.04 0.32 -10.05
N PHE A 60 10.81 -0.59 -9.44
CA PHE A 60 10.33 -1.91 -9.04
C PHE A 60 9.72 -2.71 -10.20
N SER A 61 10.32 -2.61 -11.39
CA SER A 61 9.76 -3.17 -12.63
C SER A 61 9.53 -4.68 -12.55
N SER A 62 10.33 -5.39 -11.75
CA SER A 62 10.23 -6.84 -11.54
C SER A 62 9.59 -7.25 -10.21
N LEU A 63 9.18 -6.31 -9.35
CA LEU A 63 8.65 -6.62 -8.02
C LEU A 63 7.26 -7.24 -8.13
N LYS A 64 7.15 -8.49 -7.68
CA LYS A 64 5.91 -9.28 -7.72
C LYS A 64 5.23 -9.39 -6.37
N GLN A 65 6.01 -9.35 -5.29
CA GLN A 65 5.52 -9.58 -3.94
C GLN A 65 6.05 -8.49 -3.00
N LEU A 66 5.14 -7.86 -2.26
CA LEU A 66 5.46 -6.87 -1.24
C LEU A 66 4.78 -7.24 0.09
N SER A 67 5.56 -7.29 1.16
CA SER A 67 5.05 -7.45 2.53
C SER A 67 5.38 -6.21 3.35
N VAL A 68 4.37 -5.50 3.83
CA VAL A 68 4.48 -4.28 4.64
C VAL A 68 3.68 -4.42 5.94
N ASP A 69 3.61 -5.63 6.48
CA ASP A 69 2.87 -5.92 7.70
C ASP A 69 3.50 -5.25 8.93
N ASN A 70 2.67 -4.89 9.91
CA ASN A 70 3.09 -4.27 11.18
C ASN A 70 3.88 -2.97 10.96
N ASN A 71 3.35 -2.08 10.13
CA ASN A 71 3.94 -0.78 9.84
C ASN A 71 2.97 0.35 10.26
N ASN A 72 3.34 1.59 9.98
CA ASN A 72 2.55 2.77 10.36
C ASN A 72 1.93 3.44 9.14
N ILE A 73 1.34 2.64 8.24
CA ILE A 73 0.65 3.16 7.05
C ILE A 73 -0.72 3.66 7.49
N SER A 74 -0.90 4.98 7.56
CA SER A 74 -2.14 5.62 8.01
C SER A 74 -3.00 6.18 6.88
N HIS A 75 -2.49 6.23 5.65
CA HIS A 75 -3.17 6.89 4.53
C HIS A 75 -3.30 5.98 3.31
N TRP A 76 -4.48 6.02 2.67
CA TRP A 76 -4.78 5.31 1.42
C TRP A 76 -3.89 5.74 0.24
N SER A 77 -3.23 6.90 0.31
CA SER A 77 -2.25 7.34 -0.67
C SER A 77 -1.12 6.33 -0.85
N PHE A 78 -0.68 5.66 0.23
CA PHE A 78 0.31 4.58 0.14
C PHE A 78 -0.18 3.46 -0.79
N ILE A 79 -1.42 3.01 -0.60
CA ILE A 79 -2.04 1.94 -1.41
C ILE A 79 -2.22 2.38 -2.86
N ASN A 80 -2.63 3.63 -3.09
CA ASN A 80 -2.77 4.19 -4.44
C ASN A 80 -1.42 4.19 -5.19
N GLU A 81 -0.33 4.53 -4.50
CA GLU A 81 1.01 4.52 -5.09
C GLU A 81 1.47 3.12 -5.49
N LEU A 82 1.05 2.07 -4.78
CA LEU A 82 1.36 0.69 -5.14
C LEU A 82 0.77 0.27 -6.50
N ASP A 83 -0.34 0.88 -6.94
CA ASP A 83 -0.89 0.59 -8.28
C ASP A 83 0.10 0.99 -9.39
N LYS A 84 0.99 1.96 -9.14
CA LYS A 84 2.03 2.35 -10.11
C LYS A 84 3.03 1.23 -10.38
N VAL A 85 3.17 0.24 -9.50
CA VAL A 85 4.12 -0.87 -9.65
C VAL A 85 3.54 -1.92 -10.63
N LYS A 86 4.07 -1.95 -11.85
CA LYS A 86 3.56 -2.77 -12.98
C LYS A 86 3.39 -4.24 -12.65
N SER A 87 4.37 -4.80 -11.96
CA SER A 87 4.50 -6.25 -11.77
C SER A 87 3.95 -6.74 -10.44
N LEU A 88 3.32 -5.88 -9.63
CA LEU A 88 2.87 -6.24 -8.29
C LEU A 88 1.65 -7.16 -8.35
N HIS A 89 1.82 -8.40 -7.91
CA HIS A 89 0.77 -9.42 -7.93
C HIS A 89 0.36 -9.88 -6.53
N SER A 90 1.21 -9.68 -5.51
CA SER A 90 0.94 -10.11 -4.14
C SER A 90 1.30 -9.01 -3.15
N LEU A 91 0.36 -8.70 -2.27
CA LEU A 91 0.52 -7.70 -1.21
C LEU A 91 0.13 -8.32 0.13
N SER A 92 0.95 -8.09 1.15
CA SER A 92 0.61 -8.29 2.55
C SER A 92 0.73 -6.97 3.27
N CYS A 93 -0.34 -6.52 3.94
CA CYS A 93 -0.40 -5.20 4.58
C CYS A 93 -1.13 -5.21 5.93
N GLN A 94 -1.07 -6.34 6.64
CA GLN A 94 -1.78 -6.53 7.90
C GLN A 94 -1.24 -5.59 9.00
N ASN A 95 -2.08 -5.29 9.99
CA ASN A 95 -1.71 -4.48 11.16
C ASN A 95 -1.13 -3.11 10.76
N ASN A 96 -1.91 -2.35 9.99
CA ASN A 96 -1.62 -0.97 9.61
C ASN A 96 -2.84 -0.09 9.90
N PRO A 97 -2.67 1.14 10.44
CA PRO A 97 -3.78 2.01 10.81
C PRO A 97 -4.77 2.32 9.67
N VAL A 98 -4.32 2.32 8.42
CA VAL A 98 -5.19 2.53 7.24
C VAL A 98 -6.29 1.46 7.11
N LEU A 99 -6.06 0.25 7.62
CA LEU A 99 -7.03 -0.83 7.61
C LEU A 99 -7.92 -0.83 8.85
N GLU A 100 -7.40 -0.34 9.97
CA GLU A 100 -8.13 -0.20 11.24
C GLU A 100 -9.12 0.96 11.23
N ALA A 101 -8.84 1.98 10.39
CA ALA A 101 -9.76 3.09 10.16
C ALA A 101 -11.11 2.64 9.56
N GLU A 102 -11.12 1.49 8.87
CA GLU A 102 -12.35 0.86 8.40
C GLU A 102 -12.93 -0.04 9.49
N THR A 103 -14.20 0.19 9.84
CA THR A 103 -14.90 -0.65 10.84
C THR A 103 -15.04 -2.10 10.38
N ASN A 104 -14.97 -2.35 9.06
CA ASN A 104 -15.10 -3.67 8.46
C ASN A 104 -13.85 -4.02 7.64
N LEU A 105 -13.15 -5.08 8.04
CA LEU A 105 -11.95 -5.57 7.36
C LEU A 105 -12.22 -6.03 5.92
N GLU A 106 -13.43 -6.52 5.64
CA GLU A 106 -13.84 -6.88 4.28
C GLU A 106 -13.93 -5.62 3.40
N THR A 107 -14.50 -4.53 3.91
CA THR A 107 -14.55 -3.26 3.17
C THR A 107 -13.15 -2.72 2.89
N ALA A 108 -12.23 -2.79 3.86
CA ALA A 108 -10.83 -2.42 3.66
C ALA A 108 -10.17 -3.28 2.56
N ARG A 109 -10.44 -4.59 2.56
CA ARG A 109 -9.98 -5.51 1.52
C ARG A 109 -10.53 -5.11 0.14
N GLN A 110 -11.84 -4.88 0.02
CA GLN A 110 -12.46 -4.44 -1.24
C GLN A 110 -11.84 -3.13 -1.75
N PHE A 111 -11.53 -2.17 -0.86
CA PHE A 111 -10.86 -0.92 -1.26
C PHE A 111 -9.46 -1.15 -1.81
N ILE A 112 -8.64 -2.02 -1.21
CA ILE A 112 -7.32 -2.36 -1.76
C ILE A 112 -7.47 -3.00 -3.15
N ILE A 113 -8.40 -3.95 -3.29
CA ILE A 113 -8.65 -4.65 -4.56
C ILE A 113 -9.05 -3.67 -5.66
N ALA A 114 -9.96 -2.75 -5.36
CA ALA A 114 -10.41 -1.72 -6.29
C ALA A 114 -9.33 -0.69 -6.65
N LYS A 115 -8.37 -0.44 -5.74
CA LYS A 115 -7.29 0.54 -5.94
C LYS A 115 -6.10 -0.02 -6.71
N ILE A 116 -5.79 -1.31 -6.57
CA ILE A 116 -4.63 -1.95 -7.20
C ILE A 116 -5.10 -2.96 -8.25
N GLY A 117 -5.04 -2.55 -9.52
CA GLY A 117 -5.61 -3.33 -10.63
C GLY A 117 -4.87 -4.65 -10.91
N GLY A 118 -3.55 -4.69 -10.67
CA GLY A 118 -2.70 -5.86 -10.98
C GLY A 118 -2.69 -6.96 -9.92
N LEU A 119 -3.33 -6.74 -8.78
CA LEU A 119 -3.19 -7.61 -7.60
C LEU A 119 -3.93 -8.95 -7.78
N LYS A 120 -3.25 -10.06 -7.51
CA LYS A 120 -3.80 -11.43 -7.55
C LYS A 120 -3.97 -12.04 -6.17
N PHE A 121 -3.13 -11.64 -5.22
CA PHE A 121 -3.17 -12.12 -3.83
C PHE A 121 -3.09 -10.94 -2.86
N LEU A 122 -3.96 -10.94 -1.87
CA LEU A 122 -3.94 -9.98 -0.77
C LEU A 122 -3.98 -10.72 0.56
N ASN A 123 -3.00 -10.46 1.42
CA ASN A 123 -2.81 -11.10 2.73
C ASN A 123 -2.84 -12.64 2.62
N LYS A 124 -2.18 -13.19 1.58
CA LYS A 124 -2.10 -14.63 1.24
C LYS A 124 -3.41 -15.26 0.75
N THR A 125 -4.48 -14.49 0.62
CA THR A 125 -5.74 -14.94 0.02
C THR A 125 -5.79 -14.52 -1.45
N GLU A 126 -6.18 -15.44 -2.33
CA GLU A 126 -6.43 -15.16 -3.74
C GLU A 126 -7.56 -14.13 -3.91
N ILE A 127 -7.48 -13.32 -4.97
CA ILE A 127 -8.54 -12.40 -5.38
C ILE A 127 -9.24 -13.00 -6.58
N LEU A 128 -10.52 -13.35 -6.40
CA LEU A 128 -11.30 -13.93 -7.49
C LEU A 128 -11.75 -12.84 -8.47
N PRO A 129 -11.94 -13.18 -9.77
CA PRO A 129 -12.42 -12.20 -10.75
C PRO A 129 -13.77 -11.57 -10.38
N GLU A 130 -14.66 -12.35 -9.78
CA GLU A 130 -15.98 -11.89 -9.32
C GLU A 130 -15.87 -10.94 -8.13
N GLU A 131 -15.00 -11.26 -7.17
CA GLU A 131 -14.69 -10.40 -6.02
C GLU A 131 -14.13 -9.06 -6.49
N ARG A 132 -13.16 -9.08 -7.41
CA ARG A 132 -12.60 -7.86 -8.01
C ARG A 132 -13.67 -7.00 -8.69
N LYS A 133 -14.52 -7.64 -9.50
CA LYS A 133 -15.62 -6.93 -10.18
C LYS A 133 -16.57 -6.30 -9.16
N GLY A 134 -16.91 -7.00 -8.08
CA GLY A 134 -17.71 -6.47 -6.98
C GLY A 134 -17.05 -5.26 -6.33
N ALA A 135 -15.78 -5.41 -5.91
CA ALA A 135 -14.98 -4.37 -5.29
C ALA A 135 -14.96 -3.07 -6.10
N GLU A 136 -14.65 -3.16 -7.39
CA GLU A 136 -14.56 -2.02 -8.30
C GLU A 136 -15.91 -1.34 -8.52
N LEU A 137 -16.99 -2.13 -8.64
CA LEU A 137 -18.34 -1.61 -8.76
C LEU A 137 -18.76 -0.84 -7.51
N ASP A 138 -18.56 -1.41 -6.32
CA ASP A 138 -18.98 -0.79 -5.06
C ASP A 138 -18.11 0.42 -4.71
N TYR A 139 -16.81 0.38 -5.02
CA TYR A 139 -15.95 1.56 -4.92
C TYR A 139 -16.48 2.70 -5.80
N ARG A 140 -16.83 2.41 -7.06
CA ARG A 140 -17.37 3.42 -7.97
C ARG A 140 -18.73 3.96 -7.50
N LYS A 141 -19.62 3.13 -6.96
CA LYS A 141 -20.91 3.60 -6.40
C LYS A 141 -20.68 4.52 -5.19
N THR A 142 -19.78 4.12 -4.30
CA THR A 142 -19.48 4.82 -3.04
C THR A 142 -18.84 6.17 -3.30
N PHE A 143 -17.80 6.23 -4.13
CA PHE A 143 -16.98 7.44 -4.31
C PHE A 143 -17.29 8.20 -5.60
N GLY A 144 -17.99 7.60 -6.57
CA GLY A 144 -18.21 8.20 -7.89
C GLY A 144 -19.04 9.47 -7.87
N THR A 145 -20.05 9.56 -6.99
CA THR A 145 -20.88 10.77 -6.87
C THR A 145 -20.08 11.94 -6.28
N ALA A 146 -19.26 11.68 -5.26
CA ALA A 146 -18.35 12.67 -4.67
C ALA A 146 -17.30 13.12 -5.70
N TRP A 147 -16.75 12.18 -6.47
CA TRP A 147 -15.80 12.47 -7.55
C TRP A 147 -16.42 13.35 -8.65
N LEU A 148 -17.64 13.07 -9.10
CA LEU A 148 -18.35 13.91 -10.06
C LEU A 148 -18.61 15.31 -9.51
N LYS A 149 -19.01 15.43 -8.24
CA LYS A 149 -19.21 16.72 -7.56
C LYS A 149 -17.91 17.52 -7.41
N ALA A 150 -16.78 16.85 -7.19
CA ALA A 150 -15.45 17.45 -7.16
C ALA A 150 -14.95 17.92 -8.55
N GLY A 151 -15.75 17.71 -9.60
CA GLY A 151 -15.46 18.14 -10.96
C GLY A 151 -15.16 16.99 -11.91
N GLY A 152 -15.19 15.74 -11.46
CA GLY A 152 -14.93 14.57 -12.31
C GLY A 152 -13.53 14.59 -12.91
N ASN A 153 -13.38 14.04 -14.12
CA ASN A 153 -12.12 14.04 -14.84
C ASN A 153 -11.91 15.42 -15.50
N LYS A 154 -11.69 16.46 -14.69
CA LYS A 154 -11.31 17.79 -15.19
C LYS A 154 -9.85 17.77 -15.62
N ASP A 155 -9.67 18.07 -16.90
CA ASP A 155 -8.49 18.52 -17.65
C ASP A 155 -7.08 18.08 -17.17
N PRO A 156 -6.26 17.42 -18.04
CA PRO A 156 -4.91 16.97 -17.70
C PRO A 156 -3.96 18.07 -17.19
N VAL A 157 -4.28 19.35 -17.39
CA VAL A 157 -3.50 20.50 -16.90
C VAL A 157 -3.66 20.72 -15.39
N LEU A 158 -4.82 20.42 -14.79
CA LEU A 158 -5.04 20.58 -13.34
C LEU A 158 -4.33 19.50 -12.51
N ARG A 159 -3.99 18.35 -13.12
CA ARG A 159 -3.18 17.28 -12.48
C ARG A 159 -1.80 17.77 -12.03
N LYS A 160 -1.26 18.81 -12.65
CA LYS A 160 0.08 19.32 -12.33
C LYS A 160 0.14 20.00 -10.94
N TYR A 161 -0.97 20.50 -10.42
CA TYR A 161 -1.00 21.25 -9.15
C TYR A 161 -1.28 20.38 -7.91
N GLU A 162 -1.79 19.15 -8.08
CA GLU A 162 -1.86 18.15 -6.99
C GLU A 162 -0.56 17.34 -6.85
N ASN A 163 0.36 17.43 -7.82
CA ASN A 163 1.64 16.73 -7.84
C ASN A 163 2.68 17.27 -6.82
N GLU A 164 2.35 18.33 -6.06
CA GLU A 164 3.24 18.98 -5.09
C GLU A 164 2.89 18.64 -3.62
N ARG A 165 2.05 17.62 -3.37
CA ARG A 165 1.71 17.15 -2.01
C ARG A 165 2.06 15.68 -1.76
N CYS A 166 3.25 15.27 -2.19
CA CYS A 166 4.11 14.53 -1.26
C CYS A 166 4.76 15.62 -0.37
#